data_AF-A0A7Y7LCJ3-F1
#
_entry.id   AF-A0A7Y7LCJ3-F1
#
_cell.length_a   1.000
_cell.length_b   1.000
_cell.length_c   1.000
_cell.angle_alpha   90.00
_cell.angle_beta   90.00
_cell.angle_gamma   90.00
#
_symmetry.space_group_name_H-M   'P 1'
#
loop_
_entity.id
_entity.type
_entity.pdbx_description
1 polymer ?
#
loop_
_entity_poly.entity_id
_entity_poly.type
_entity_poly.pdbx_seq_one_letter_code
_entity_poly.pdbx_strand_id
1 'polypeptide(L)'
;MLKQSIKTNLCLLAFIFFANIAAAQVKSDTPAPFTDKDMVQWDYHSTVIGEDYTIYVHFPPGYDTTKTKYPVLYMTDGDWNMTVAMNCFNMLRQDYETTEALIVGIGYGSRSNQRSRDLNPATGGPKFISFIEREVIPFIQSKYRVTDNKALYGYSFGGMFTTMVLFEHPNLFNMIFIGAPGNSGSELIPSAKKYFANNHDINCRVFLGVGSFELLTSKNIQDFKIYMENQHCKGLDIATAITPNAGHGAALAQVMQNAIKFAYCRQHKAINIPAKQLEQYEGNYQIAGDEKNKFKTYVAEGKLYFVQNDAIPMVIIPYAKASFFMYENERADITFHTEGNKMYMVFSFPNEKPTRLDKIN
;
A
#
# COMPACT_ATOMS: atom_id res chain seq x y z
N MET A 1 -39.66 -81.98 -4.50
CA MET A 1 -39.87 -81.52 -3.12
C MET A 1 -38.52 -81.17 -2.50
N LEU A 2 -38.49 -80.02 -1.79
CA LEU A 2 -37.48 -79.51 -0.84
C LEU A 2 -36.54 -80.58 -0.22
N LYS A 3 -35.25 -80.35 0.11
CA LYS A 3 -34.63 -79.22 0.83
C LYS A 3 -33.11 -79.55 0.98
N GLN A 4 -32.22 -78.56 0.92
CA GLN A 4 -31.01 -78.37 1.79
C GLN A 4 -30.04 -77.41 1.07
N SER A 5 -29.92 -76.14 1.50
CA SER A 5 -29.25 -75.64 2.70
C SER A 5 -27.81 -75.17 2.41
N ILE A 6 -27.71 -73.88 2.08
CA ILE A 6 -26.68 -72.90 2.49
C ILE A 6 -25.58 -73.46 3.40
N LYS A 7 -24.34 -73.53 2.88
CA LYS A 7 -23.02 -73.47 3.56
C LYS A 7 -21.98 -73.33 2.42
N THR A 8 -20.94 -72.52 2.38
CA THR A 8 -20.28 -71.58 3.30
C THR A 8 -19.15 -70.92 2.48
N ASN A 9 -18.96 -69.61 2.65
CA ASN A 9 -17.72 -68.83 2.49
C ASN A 9 -16.87 -68.94 1.20
N LEU A 10 -16.97 -67.92 0.33
CA LEU A 10 -15.80 -67.42 -0.41
C LEU A 10 -15.95 -65.91 -0.74
N CYS A 11 -16.17 -65.07 0.27
CA CYS A 11 -16.18 -63.60 0.11
C CYS A 11 -15.15 -62.89 1.01
N LEU A 12 -14.01 -63.53 1.28
CA LEU A 12 -12.96 -62.93 2.12
C LEU A 12 -11.59 -63.04 1.44
N LEU A 13 -11.29 -62.16 0.48
CA LEU A 13 -9.92 -61.75 0.11
C LEU A 13 -9.89 -60.64 -0.97
N ALA A 14 -10.74 -59.63 -0.85
CA ALA A 14 -10.67 -58.44 -1.71
C ALA A 14 -10.79 -57.12 -0.92
N PHE A 15 -10.27 -57.10 0.32
CA PHE A 15 -10.34 -55.91 1.18
C PHE A 15 -9.02 -55.55 1.89
N ILE A 16 -7.87 -55.90 1.31
CA ILE A 16 -6.56 -55.44 1.80
C ILE A 16 -5.68 -54.93 0.66
N PHE A 17 -6.23 -54.09 -0.23
CA PHE A 17 -5.41 -53.34 -1.19
C PHE A 17 -5.83 -51.88 -1.40
N PHE A 18 -6.63 -51.31 -0.49
CA PHE A 18 -7.00 -49.89 -0.52
C PHE A 18 -6.45 -49.04 0.63
N ALA A 19 -5.71 -49.63 1.59
CA ALA A 19 -5.17 -48.86 2.72
C ALA A 19 -3.84 -48.12 2.41
N ASN A 20 -3.16 -48.42 1.29
CA ASN A 20 -1.83 -47.86 0.99
C ASN A 20 -1.79 -46.75 -0.07
N ILE A 21 -2.93 -46.28 -0.58
CA ILE A 21 -2.94 -45.22 -1.61
C ILE A 21 -3.00 -43.80 -0.98
N ALA A 22 -3.38 -43.68 0.30
CA ALA A 22 -3.55 -42.37 0.94
C ALA A 22 -2.24 -41.70 1.40
N ALA A 23 -1.15 -42.46 1.59
CA ALA A 23 0.13 -41.91 2.08
C ALA A 23 1.03 -41.33 0.97
N ALA A 24 0.69 -41.51 -0.31
CA ALA A 24 1.56 -41.11 -1.43
C ALA A 24 1.38 -39.64 -1.88
N GLN A 25 0.51 -38.85 -1.24
CA GLN A 25 0.24 -37.46 -1.64
C GLN A 25 1.23 -36.45 -1.03
N VAL A 26 1.80 -36.76 0.14
CA VAL A 26 2.74 -35.88 0.84
C VAL A 26 4.17 -36.27 0.45
N LYS A 27 4.90 -35.34 -0.19
CA LYS A 27 6.27 -35.59 -0.68
C LYS A 27 7.35 -35.53 0.40
N SER A 28 7.03 -35.06 1.61
CA SER A 28 7.96 -34.94 2.73
C SER A 28 7.23 -35.12 4.05
N ASP A 29 7.75 -36.02 4.89
CA ASP A 29 7.23 -36.23 6.26
C ASP A 29 7.65 -35.11 7.22
N THR A 30 8.57 -34.23 6.80
CA THR A 30 8.99 -33.07 7.58
C THR A 30 8.50 -31.78 6.92
N PRO A 31 7.74 -30.93 7.63
CA PRO A 31 7.36 -29.63 7.10
C PRO A 31 8.61 -28.74 6.97
N ALA A 32 8.77 -28.10 5.81
CA ALA A 32 9.75 -27.03 5.66
C ALA A 32 9.15 -25.72 6.20
N PRO A 33 9.92 -24.91 6.94
CA PRO A 33 9.48 -23.56 7.29
C PRO A 33 9.16 -22.75 6.03
N PHE A 34 8.11 -21.94 6.08
CA PHE A 34 7.85 -20.97 5.01
C PHE A 34 8.94 -19.90 5.04
N THR A 35 9.69 -19.76 3.94
CA THR A 35 10.73 -18.75 3.79
C THR A 35 10.43 -17.87 2.58
N ASP A 36 10.52 -16.55 2.76
CA ASP A 36 10.51 -15.61 1.64
C ASP A 36 11.95 -15.37 1.19
N LYS A 37 12.26 -15.69 -0.07
CA LYS A 37 13.62 -15.53 -0.65
C LYS A 37 14.04 -14.06 -0.74
N ASP A 38 13.06 -13.15 -0.79
CA ASP A 38 13.27 -11.72 -0.94
C ASP A 38 13.28 -11.01 0.43
N MET A 39 13.38 -11.77 1.54
CA MET A 39 13.52 -11.24 2.88
C MET A 39 14.77 -11.76 3.58
N VAL A 40 15.50 -10.87 4.23
CA VAL A 40 16.64 -11.21 5.10
C VAL A 40 16.45 -10.60 6.49
N GLN A 41 17.12 -11.17 7.48
CA GLN A 41 17.15 -10.64 8.84
C GLN A 41 18.58 -10.43 9.30
N TRP A 42 18.79 -9.38 10.10
CA TRP A 42 20.05 -9.08 10.76
C TRP A 42 19.85 -9.10 12.26
N ASP A 43 20.73 -9.82 12.94
CA ASP A 43 20.92 -9.63 14.36
C ASP A 43 21.80 -8.38 14.59
N TYR A 44 21.26 -7.37 15.28
CA TYR A 44 21.87 -6.05 15.35
C TYR A 44 22.00 -5.56 16.78
N HIS A 45 23.23 -5.37 17.25
CA HIS A 45 23.50 -4.75 18.54
C HIS A 45 23.49 -3.22 18.44
N SER A 46 22.59 -2.56 19.19
CA SER A 46 22.56 -1.09 19.24
C SER A 46 23.51 -0.56 20.29
N THR A 47 24.45 0.31 19.90
CA THR A 47 25.32 1.00 20.86
C THR A 47 24.61 2.19 21.52
N VAL A 48 23.63 2.78 20.83
CA VAL A 48 22.78 3.85 21.38
C VAL A 48 21.92 3.33 22.56
N ILE A 49 21.39 2.12 22.44
CA ILE A 49 20.47 1.54 23.43
C ILE A 49 21.20 0.59 24.40
N GLY A 50 22.23 -0.11 23.93
CA GLY A 50 22.93 -1.16 24.67
C GLY A 50 22.20 -2.51 24.64
N GLU A 51 21.32 -2.73 23.66
CA GLU A 51 20.51 -3.94 23.50
C GLU A 51 20.50 -4.42 22.04
N ASP A 52 20.14 -5.69 21.85
CA ASP A 52 20.05 -6.33 20.54
C ASP A 52 18.63 -6.25 19.95
N TYR A 53 18.57 -5.98 18.66
CA TYR A 53 17.35 -5.92 17.86
C TYR A 53 17.47 -6.85 16.66
N THR A 54 16.32 -7.18 16.06
CA THR A 54 16.27 -7.84 14.76
C THR A 54 15.85 -6.83 13.71
N ILE A 55 16.68 -6.64 12.68
CA ILE A 55 16.36 -5.80 11.52
C ILE A 55 15.97 -6.71 10.35
N TYR A 56 14.70 -6.65 9.96
CA TYR A 56 14.16 -7.32 8.79
C TYR A 56 14.29 -6.42 7.57
N VAL A 57 14.70 -6.97 6.44
CA VAL A 57 14.78 -6.25 5.16
C VAL A 57 14.12 -7.09 4.08
N HIS A 58 13.10 -6.54 3.42
CA HIS A 58 12.45 -7.15 2.28
C HIS A 58 12.72 -6.35 1.00
N PHE A 59 13.12 -7.05 -0.05
CA PHE A 59 13.48 -6.49 -1.34
C PHE A 59 12.26 -6.35 -2.28
N PRO A 60 12.13 -5.22 -2.98
CA PRO A 60 11.09 -5.09 -3.99
C PRO A 60 11.37 -5.99 -5.20
N PRO A 61 10.35 -6.33 -6.01
CA PRO A 61 10.53 -7.03 -7.28
C PRO A 61 11.57 -6.32 -8.17
N GLY A 62 12.46 -7.11 -8.78
CA GLY A 62 13.49 -6.61 -9.69
C GLY A 62 14.69 -5.95 -9.01
N TYR A 63 14.81 -6.03 -7.67
CA TYR A 63 15.98 -5.52 -6.97
C TYR A 63 17.27 -6.14 -7.53
N ASP A 64 17.35 -7.45 -7.70
CA ASP A 64 18.57 -8.15 -8.16
C ASP A 64 18.86 -8.00 -9.66
N THR A 65 17.87 -7.58 -10.46
CA THR A 65 18.00 -7.48 -11.91
C THR A 65 18.25 -6.06 -12.41
N THR A 66 18.08 -5.05 -11.54
CA THR A 66 18.23 -3.64 -11.89
C THR A 66 19.24 -2.92 -11.00
N LYS A 67 19.72 -1.77 -11.45
CA LYS A 67 20.59 -0.87 -10.66
C LYS A 67 19.80 0.24 -9.94
N THR A 68 18.47 0.14 -9.93
CA THR A 68 17.57 1.14 -9.36
C THR A 68 17.83 1.31 -7.86
N LYS A 69 17.80 2.57 -7.40
CA LYS A 69 17.75 2.90 -5.98
C LYS A 69 16.30 3.06 -5.56
N TYR A 70 15.94 2.55 -4.39
CA TYR A 70 14.55 2.49 -3.93
C TYR A 70 14.31 3.44 -2.74
N PRO A 71 13.11 4.03 -2.59
CA PRO A 71 12.68 4.59 -1.32
C PRO A 71 12.63 3.50 -0.23
N VAL A 72 12.63 3.91 1.05
CA VAL A 72 12.63 2.97 2.18
C VAL A 72 11.41 3.20 3.07
N LEU A 73 10.64 2.14 3.30
CA LEU A 73 9.60 2.08 4.32
C LEU A 73 10.18 1.45 5.59
N TYR A 74 10.52 2.28 6.57
CA TYR A 74 10.86 1.82 7.91
C TYR A 74 9.58 1.56 8.71
N MET A 75 9.59 0.55 9.56
CA MET A 75 8.48 0.27 10.46
C MET A 75 8.92 -0.22 11.82
N THR A 76 8.22 0.25 12.85
CA THR A 76 8.28 -0.36 14.18
C THR A 76 7.57 -1.70 14.17
N ASP A 77 7.81 -2.52 15.19
CA ASP A 77 7.14 -3.83 15.34
C ASP A 77 7.34 -4.73 14.09
N GLY A 78 8.57 -4.79 13.59
CA GLY A 78 8.93 -5.54 12.38
C GLY A 78 8.54 -7.02 12.44
N ASP A 79 8.48 -7.59 13.64
CA ASP A 79 8.14 -9.00 13.89
C ASP A 79 6.77 -9.41 13.31
N TRP A 80 5.81 -8.49 13.21
CA TRP A 80 4.50 -8.77 12.59
C TRP A 80 4.08 -7.78 11.50
N ASN A 81 4.59 -6.55 11.50
CA ASN A 81 4.22 -5.59 10.45
C ASN A 81 4.82 -5.94 9.08
N MET A 82 5.95 -6.65 9.06
CA MET A 82 6.65 -6.99 7.82
C MET A 82 5.79 -7.77 6.83
N THR A 83 5.20 -8.88 7.28
CA THR A 83 4.42 -9.77 6.40
C THR A 83 3.14 -9.09 5.91
N VAL A 84 2.55 -8.20 6.72
CA VAL A 84 1.40 -7.39 6.31
C VAL A 84 1.80 -6.42 5.21
N ALA A 85 2.90 -5.68 5.39
CA ALA A 85 3.36 -4.70 4.42
C ALA A 85 3.72 -5.34 3.07
N MET A 86 4.42 -6.48 3.10
CA MET A 86 4.74 -7.27 1.91
C MET A 86 3.49 -7.64 1.12
N ASN A 87 2.46 -8.13 1.81
CA ASN A 87 1.19 -8.48 1.18
C ASN A 87 0.44 -7.25 0.65
N CYS A 88 0.46 -6.12 1.37
CA CYS A 88 -0.15 -4.87 0.89
C CYS A 88 0.47 -4.40 -0.43
N PHE A 89 1.80 -4.39 -0.55
CA PHE A 89 2.46 -4.08 -1.82
C PHE A 89 2.09 -5.10 -2.91
N ASN A 90 2.05 -6.39 -2.59
CA ASN A 90 1.66 -7.43 -3.55
C ASN A 90 0.25 -7.22 -4.12
N MET A 91 -0.71 -6.85 -3.27
CA MET A 91 -2.08 -6.63 -3.71
C MET A 91 -2.22 -5.31 -4.45
N LEU A 92 -1.62 -4.22 -3.95
CA LEU A 92 -1.73 -2.90 -4.56
C LEU A 92 -1.12 -2.84 -5.96
N ARG A 93 -0.05 -3.59 -6.24
CA ARG A 93 0.54 -3.66 -7.59
C ARG A 93 -0.40 -4.21 -8.68
N GLN A 94 -1.42 -4.98 -8.29
CA GLN A 94 -2.39 -5.50 -9.27
C GLN A 94 -3.27 -4.38 -9.80
N ASP A 95 -3.56 -3.40 -8.96
CA ASP A 95 -4.55 -2.36 -9.23
C ASP A 95 -3.94 -0.99 -9.53
N TYR A 96 -2.72 -0.70 -9.06
CA TYR A 96 -2.11 0.63 -9.13
C TYR A 96 -0.76 0.61 -9.84
N GLU A 97 -0.38 1.74 -10.44
CA GLU A 97 1.03 2.03 -10.70
C GLU A 97 1.72 2.33 -9.35
N THR A 98 2.56 1.41 -8.90
CA THR A 98 3.19 1.46 -7.57
C THR A 98 4.68 1.79 -7.68
N THR A 99 5.13 2.77 -6.89
CA THR A 99 6.54 3.00 -6.62
C THR A 99 7.03 1.96 -5.63
N GLU A 100 7.85 1.03 -6.10
CA GLU A 100 8.43 -0.01 -5.25
C GLU A 100 9.34 0.57 -4.16
N ALA A 101 9.35 -0.07 -2.98
CA ALA A 101 10.15 0.35 -1.84
C ALA A 101 10.90 -0.83 -1.20
N LEU A 102 12.07 -0.55 -0.62
CA LEU A 102 12.70 -1.46 0.33
C LEU A 102 11.94 -1.37 1.65
N ILE A 103 11.51 -2.49 2.21
CA ILE A 103 10.79 -2.50 3.48
C ILE A 103 11.77 -2.91 4.58
N VAL A 104 11.86 -2.11 5.64
CA VAL A 104 12.77 -2.33 6.77
C VAL A 104 11.99 -2.37 8.07
N GLY A 105 11.87 -3.54 8.66
CA GLY A 105 11.20 -3.75 9.95
C GLY A 105 12.20 -3.81 11.10
N ILE A 106 11.92 -3.07 12.17
CA ILE A 106 12.71 -3.11 13.41
C ILE A 106 11.89 -3.85 14.45
N GLY A 107 12.37 -5.03 14.85
CA GLY A 107 11.71 -5.92 15.80
C GLY A 107 12.67 -6.46 16.85
N TYR A 108 12.19 -7.44 17.59
CA TYR A 108 12.92 -8.07 18.69
C TYR A 108 13.32 -9.52 18.35
N GLY A 109 12.78 -10.10 17.27
CA GLY A 109 12.98 -11.48 16.90
C GLY A 109 12.44 -12.42 17.98
N SER A 110 13.26 -13.37 18.41
CA SER A 110 12.91 -14.31 19.49
C SER A 110 13.11 -13.74 20.90
N ARG A 111 13.49 -12.47 21.04
CA ARG A 111 13.76 -11.84 22.34
C ARG A 111 12.47 -11.36 23.00
N SER A 112 12.59 -10.95 24.27
CA SER A 112 11.51 -10.28 24.97
C SER A 112 11.14 -8.97 24.26
N ASN A 113 9.86 -8.80 23.97
CA ASN A 113 9.36 -7.62 23.27
C ASN A 113 9.34 -6.41 24.22
N GLN A 114 10.18 -5.40 23.94
CA GLN A 114 10.32 -4.18 24.75
C GLN A 114 9.52 -2.98 24.18
N ARG A 115 8.57 -3.21 23.28
CA ARG A 115 7.88 -2.12 22.56
C ARG A 115 7.18 -1.09 23.45
N SER A 116 6.66 -1.50 24.60
CA SER A 116 5.98 -0.58 25.54
C SER A 116 6.95 0.44 26.16
N ARG A 117 8.25 0.09 26.22
CA ARG A 117 9.34 0.99 26.58
C ARG A 117 9.80 1.76 25.35
N ASP A 118 10.20 1.06 24.29
CA ASP A 118 10.91 1.66 23.15
C ASP A 118 10.04 2.59 22.31
N LEU A 119 8.74 2.30 22.20
CA LEU A 119 7.80 3.09 21.37
C LEU A 119 6.98 4.09 22.20
N ASN A 120 7.26 4.22 23.50
CA ASN A 120 6.57 5.19 24.34
C ASN A 120 7.39 6.50 24.40
N PRO A 121 6.82 7.64 23.94
CA PRO A 121 7.49 8.94 23.97
C PRO A 121 7.99 9.38 25.34
N ALA A 122 7.32 8.95 26.42
CA ALA A 122 7.68 9.31 27.78
C ALA A 122 8.84 8.48 28.37
N THR A 123 9.26 7.40 27.70
CA THR A 123 10.31 6.51 28.21
C THR A 123 11.40 6.26 27.16
N GLY A 124 11.33 5.17 26.39
CA GLY A 124 12.37 4.75 25.45
C GLY A 124 12.33 5.45 24.10
N GLY A 125 11.21 6.09 23.73
CA GLY A 125 11.00 6.73 22.43
C GLY A 125 12.17 7.59 21.95
N PRO A 126 12.66 8.58 22.72
CA PRO A 126 13.77 9.43 22.32
C PRO A 126 15.08 8.67 22.03
N LYS A 127 15.37 7.61 22.80
CA LYS A 127 16.53 6.74 22.53
C LYS A 127 16.31 5.84 21.32
N PHE A 128 15.09 5.34 21.15
CA PHE A 128 14.74 4.48 20.02
C PHE A 128 14.82 5.22 18.68
N ILE A 129 14.34 6.47 18.59
CA ILE A 129 14.52 7.27 17.37
C ILE A 129 16.01 7.60 17.13
N SER A 130 16.78 7.86 18.18
CA SER A 130 18.22 8.05 18.07
C SER A 130 18.94 6.81 17.51
N PHE A 131 18.50 5.61 17.90
CA PHE A 131 18.97 4.34 17.33
C PHE A 131 18.65 4.26 15.83
N ILE A 132 17.41 4.55 15.44
CA ILE A 132 16.99 4.52 14.04
C ILE A 132 17.82 5.51 13.20
N GLU A 133 17.96 6.75 13.68
CA GLU A 133 18.64 7.83 12.98
C GLU A 133 20.14 7.59 12.84
N ARG A 134 20.81 7.16 13.91
CA ARG A 134 22.28 7.11 13.98
C ARG A 134 22.86 5.77 13.60
N GLU A 135 22.07 4.70 13.62
CA GLU A 135 22.54 3.34 13.41
C GLU A 135 21.78 2.64 12.27
N VAL A 136 20.45 2.51 12.37
CA VAL A 136 19.67 1.73 11.39
C VAL A 136 19.69 2.37 10.00
N ILE A 137 19.41 3.66 9.88
CA ILE A 137 19.40 4.36 8.59
C ILE A 137 20.79 4.27 7.90
N PRO A 138 21.91 4.62 8.56
CA PRO A 138 23.24 4.44 8.00
C PRO A 138 23.57 3.00 7.62
N PHE A 139 23.18 2.03 8.45
CA PHE A 139 23.36 0.61 8.16
C PHE A 139 22.68 0.21 6.85
N ILE A 140 21.39 0.56 6.68
CA ILE A 140 20.64 0.27 5.46
C ILE A 140 21.26 0.98 4.24
N GLN A 141 21.63 2.25 4.37
CA GLN A 141 22.25 3.04 3.29
C GLN A 141 23.60 2.46 2.84
N SER A 142 24.40 1.95 3.77
CA SER A 142 25.71 1.36 3.45
C SER A 142 25.62 0.04 2.69
N LYS A 143 24.50 -0.67 2.84
CA LYS A 143 24.36 -2.08 2.44
C LYS A 143 23.44 -2.28 1.25
N TYR A 144 22.51 -1.35 1.03
CA TYR A 144 21.43 -1.48 0.05
C TYR A 144 21.32 -0.27 -0.88
N ARG A 145 20.73 -0.49 -2.06
CA ARG A 145 20.50 0.57 -3.06
C ARG A 145 19.25 1.34 -2.70
N VAL A 146 19.43 2.34 -1.84
CA VAL A 146 18.33 3.18 -1.35
C VAL A 146 18.52 4.65 -1.71
N THR A 147 17.40 5.37 -1.79
CA THR A 147 17.34 6.83 -1.90
C THR A 147 17.17 7.46 -0.51
N ASP A 148 17.22 8.79 -0.44
CA ASP A 148 16.94 9.51 0.81
C ASP A 148 15.44 9.69 1.08
N ASN A 149 14.57 9.19 0.19
CA ASN A 149 13.12 9.18 0.42
C ASN A 149 12.75 8.07 1.41
N LYS A 150 12.38 8.48 2.63
CA LYS A 150 12.15 7.59 3.77
C LYS A 150 10.75 7.79 4.33
N ALA A 151 10.06 6.70 4.60
CA ALA A 151 8.80 6.67 5.34
C ALA A 151 8.98 5.94 6.67
N LEU A 152 8.21 6.31 7.70
CA LEU A 152 8.13 5.59 8.96
C LEU A 152 6.67 5.19 9.26
N TYR A 153 6.44 3.90 9.45
CA TYR A 153 5.15 3.34 9.86
C TYR A 153 5.16 2.88 11.31
N GLY A 154 4.09 3.22 12.04
CA GLY A 154 3.84 2.69 13.37
C GLY A 154 2.35 2.48 13.62
N TYR A 155 2.02 1.43 14.39
CA TYR A 155 0.65 1.10 14.78
C TYR A 155 0.52 0.97 16.31
N SER A 156 -0.56 1.44 16.92
CA SER A 156 -0.75 1.38 18.38
C SER A 156 0.31 2.20 19.12
N PHE A 157 1.14 1.59 19.99
CA PHE A 157 2.34 2.24 20.54
C PHE A 157 3.27 2.77 19.44
N GLY A 158 3.41 2.06 18.32
CA GLY A 158 4.13 2.58 17.15
C GLY A 158 3.52 3.87 16.61
N GLY A 159 2.19 4.01 16.65
CA GLY A 159 1.49 5.25 16.29
C GLY A 159 1.80 6.42 17.23
N MET A 160 1.95 6.14 18.54
CA MET A 160 2.41 7.14 19.52
C MET A 160 3.84 7.58 19.20
N PHE A 161 4.73 6.61 18.95
CA PHE A 161 6.10 6.86 18.56
C PHE A 161 6.20 7.70 17.28
N THR A 162 5.49 7.33 16.21
CA THR A 162 5.50 8.10 14.96
C THR A 162 4.91 9.50 15.11
N THR A 163 3.95 9.69 16.02
CA THR A 163 3.44 11.03 16.37
C THR A 163 4.53 11.90 16.97
N MET A 164 5.32 11.36 17.92
CA MET A 164 6.48 12.05 18.49
C MET A 164 7.53 12.36 17.41
N VAL A 165 7.87 11.38 16.56
CA VAL A 165 8.87 11.54 15.50
C VAL A 165 8.49 12.65 14.51
N LEU A 166 7.21 12.75 14.12
CA LEU A 166 6.73 13.79 13.20
C LEU A 166 7.10 15.21 13.65
N PHE A 167 7.04 15.48 14.96
CA PHE A 167 7.22 16.82 15.50
C PHE A 167 8.60 17.05 16.12
N GLU A 168 9.25 16.02 16.64
CA GLU A 168 10.58 16.13 17.25
C GLU A 168 11.71 15.93 16.22
N HIS A 169 11.44 15.24 15.11
CA HIS A 169 12.38 14.99 14.01
C HIS A 169 11.73 15.28 12.62
N PRO A 170 11.20 16.49 12.37
CA PRO A 170 10.31 16.81 11.24
C PRO A 170 10.93 16.68 9.84
N ASN A 171 12.25 16.48 9.74
CA ASN A 171 12.97 16.32 8.48
C ASN A 171 13.64 14.94 8.33
N LEU A 172 13.52 14.06 9.32
CA LEU A 172 14.15 12.75 9.29
C LEU A 172 13.45 11.83 8.29
N PHE A 173 12.12 11.92 8.19
CA PHE A 173 11.30 11.16 7.26
C PHE A 173 10.49 12.09 6.37
N ASN A 174 10.34 11.70 5.10
CA ASN A 174 9.50 12.40 4.13
C ASN A 174 8.02 12.05 4.31
N MET A 175 7.76 10.87 4.89
CA MET A 175 6.41 10.39 5.14
C MET A 175 6.29 9.74 6.52
N ILE A 176 5.22 10.06 7.25
CA ILE A 176 4.92 9.48 8.56
C ILE A 176 3.53 8.84 8.52
N PHE A 177 3.43 7.58 8.91
CA PHE A 177 2.16 6.85 9.00
C PHE A 177 1.83 6.52 10.46
N ILE A 178 0.71 7.07 10.93
CA ILE A 178 0.23 6.98 12.31
C ILE A 178 -1.02 6.09 12.33
N GLY A 179 -0.82 4.80 12.58
CA GLY A 179 -1.90 3.83 12.69
C GLY A 179 -2.41 3.70 14.13
N ALA A 180 -3.70 3.93 14.34
CA ALA A 180 -4.43 3.76 15.60
C ALA A 180 -3.57 4.11 16.84
N PRO A 181 -3.05 5.36 16.94
CA PRO A 181 -2.09 5.71 17.96
C PRO A 181 -2.66 5.41 19.34
N GLY A 182 -1.83 4.78 20.19
CA GLY A 182 -2.17 4.47 21.57
C GLY A 182 -2.61 5.72 22.38
N ASN A 183 -3.16 5.48 23.56
CA ASN A 183 -3.81 6.51 24.39
C ASN A 183 -4.93 7.27 23.63
N SER A 184 -5.59 6.59 22.70
CA SER A 184 -6.64 7.14 21.85
C SER A 184 -6.19 8.36 21.02
N GLY A 185 -4.90 8.49 20.70
CA GLY A 185 -4.37 9.64 19.97
C GLY A 185 -4.41 10.97 20.73
N SER A 186 -4.48 10.95 22.08
CA SER A 186 -4.56 12.17 22.90
C SER A 186 -3.41 13.16 22.67
N GLU A 187 -2.24 12.67 22.27
CA GLU A 187 -1.03 13.47 22.07
C GLU A 187 -0.92 14.13 20.69
N LEU A 188 -1.81 13.82 19.74
CA LEU A 188 -1.77 14.37 18.38
C LEU A 188 -1.80 15.90 18.37
N ILE A 189 -2.87 16.49 18.92
CA ILE A 189 -3.05 17.95 18.98
C ILE A 189 -2.04 18.64 19.92
N PRO A 190 -1.79 18.15 21.14
CA PRO A 190 -0.77 18.74 22.02
C PRO A 190 0.61 18.80 21.38
N SER A 191 1.06 17.72 20.73
CA SER A 191 2.36 17.68 20.05
C SER A 191 2.44 18.69 18.91
N ALA A 192 1.38 18.80 18.11
CA ALA A 192 1.31 19.79 17.03
C ALA A 192 1.34 21.23 17.57
N LYS A 193 0.54 21.54 18.59
CA LYS A 193 0.54 22.88 19.22
C LYS A 193 1.90 23.25 19.77
N LYS A 194 2.61 22.30 20.41
CA LYS A 194 3.96 22.49 20.91
C LYS A 194 4.94 22.79 19.76
N TYR A 195 4.83 22.07 18.65
CA TYR A 195 5.66 22.30 17.46
C TYR A 195 5.40 23.68 16.85
N PHE A 196 4.14 24.02 16.56
CA PHE A 196 3.76 25.27 15.91
C PHE A 196 3.85 26.51 16.80
N ALA A 197 4.12 26.35 18.10
CA ALA A 197 4.49 27.47 18.97
C ALA A 197 5.82 28.12 18.55
N ASN A 198 6.74 27.34 17.95
CA ASN A 198 8.07 27.81 17.55
C ASN A 198 8.40 27.57 16.07
N ASN A 199 7.50 26.92 15.32
CA ASN A 199 7.68 26.58 13.91
C ASN A 199 6.45 27.02 13.12
N HIS A 200 6.62 27.31 11.83
CA HIS A 200 5.54 27.80 10.97
C HIS A 200 5.28 26.93 9.74
N ASP A 201 6.04 25.86 9.56
CA ASP A 201 5.90 24.97 8.42
C ASP A 201 6.29 23.54 8.81
N ILE A 202 5.79 22.58 8.05
CA ILE A 202 6.23 21.19 8.09
C ILE A 202 6.13 20.61 6.68
N ASN A 203 7.21 19.98 6.23
CA ASN A 203 7.29 19.40 4.90
C ASN A 203 7.32 17.87 5.00
N CYS A 204 6.14 17.28 5.15
CA CYS A 204 5.97 15.85 5.35
C CYS A 204 4.62 15.40 4.79
N ARG A 205 4.59 14.20 4.21
CA ARG A 205 3.33 13.50 3.92
C ARG A 205 2.90 12.74 5.17
N VAL A 206 1.66 12.89 5.61
CA VAL A 206 1.16 12.29 6.85
C VAL A 206 -0.10 11.49 6.56
N PHE A 207 -0.08 10.20 6.91
CA PHE A 207 -1.27 9.37 6.87
C PHE A 207 -1.66 8.95 8.27
N LEU A 208 -2.95 9.05 8.62
CA LEU A 208 -3.47 8.49 9.86
C LEU A 208 -4.61 7.52 9.57
N GLY A 209 -4.66 6.39 10.25
CA GLY A 209 -5.77 5.46 10.06
C GLY A 209 -6.13 4.69 11.31
N VAL A 210 -7.39 4.25 11.40
CA VAL A 210 -7.93 3.60 12.61
C VAL A 210 -9.16 2.74 12.27
N GLY A 211 -9.55 1.82 13.16
CA GLY A 211 -10.82 1.09 13.08
C GLY A 211 -12.01 1.93 13.53
N SER A 212 -13.18 1.74 12.90
CA SER A 212 -14.41 2.49 13.20
C SER A 212 -14.93 2.29 14.63
N PHE A 213 -14.57 1.22 15.32
CA PHE A 213 -15.00 0.98 16.71
C PHE A 213 -14.12 1.71 17.75
N GLU A 214 -12.99 2.31 17.35
CA GLU A 214 -12.15 3.14 18.22
C GLU A 214 -12.60 4.61 18.18
N LEU A 215 -13.81 4.86 18.69
CA LEU A 215 -14.54 6.12 18.50
C LEU A 215 -13.72 7.37 18.87
N LEU A 216 -13.03 7.35 20.02
CA LEU A 216 -12.23 8.49 20.48
C LEU A 216 -11.00 8.71 19.60
N THR A 217 -10.28 7.64 19.25
CA THR A 217 -9.11 7.70 18.35
C THR A 217 -9.53 8.22 16.97
N SER A 218 -10.65 7.75 16.44
CA SER A 218 -11.25 8.21 15.18
C SER A 218 -11.55 9.70 15.20
N LYS A 219 -12.21 10.18 16.27
CA LYS A 219 -12.46 11.62 16.46
C LYS A 219 -11.14 12.42 16.51
N ASN A 220 -10.18 11.98 17.31
CA ASN A 220 -8.91 12.69 17.51
C ASN A 220 -8.06 12.76 16.23
N ILE A 221 -8.06 11.71 15.40
CA ILE A 221 -7.40 11.71 14.09
C ILE A 221 -8.04 12.74 13.14
N GLN A 222 -9.38 12.84 13.13
CA GLN A 222 -10.07 13.81 12.28
C GLN A 222 -9.83 15.25 12.75
N ASP A 223 -9.93 15.49 14.06
CA ASP A 223 -9.62 16.81 14.65
C ASP A 223 -8.17 17.21 14.37
N PHE A 224 -7.23 16.26 14.45
CA PHE A 224 -5.83 16.47 14.11
C PHE A 224 -5.63 16.84 12.64
N LYS A 225 -6.27 16.12 11.71
CA LYS A 225 -6.22 16.46 10.28
C LYS A 225 -6.65 17.91 10.05
N ILE A 226 -7.81 18.30 10.58
CA ILE A 226 -8.34 19.66 10.46
C ILE A 226 -7.37 20.68 11.05
N TYR A 227 -6.82 20.41 12.24
CA TYR A 227 -5.84 21.30 12.87
C TYR A 227 -4.60 21.51 12.01
N MET A 228 -4.04 20.43 11.45
CA MET A 228 -2.84 20.48 10.60
C MET A 228 -3.10 21.22 9.28
N GLU A 229 -4.24 20.99 8.63
CA GLU A 229 -4.63 21.71 7.41
C GLU A 229 -4.78 23.22 7.64
N ASN A 230 -5.28 23.61 8.82
CA ASN A 230 -5.39 25.02 9.23
C ASN A 230 -4.05 25.68 9.56
N GLN A 231 -2.94 24.95 9.60
CA GLN A 231 -1.61 25.54 9.70
C GLN A 231 -1.09 26.06 8.35
N HIS A 232 -1.76 25.72 7.24
CA HIS A 232 -1.42 26.16 5.89
C HIS A 232 0.05 25.89 5.49
N CYS A 233 0.62 24.79 5.99
CA CYS A 233 1.96 24.33 5.66
C CYS A 233 2.05 23.96 4.18
N LYS A 234 3.07 24.47 3.47
CA LYS A 234 3.15 24.32 1.99
C LYS A 234 3.51 22.90 1.56
N GLY A 235 4.33 22.24 2.36
CA GLY A 235 4.83 20.88 2.10
C GLY A 235 4.02 19.78 2.77
N LEU A 236 2.91 20.11 3.42
CA LEU A 236 2.05 19.14 4.09
C LEU A 236 1.07 18.50 3.11
N ASP A 237 1.11 17.17 3.01
CA ASP A 237 0.08 16.35 2.37
C ASP A 237 -0.47 15.39 3.42
N ILE A 238 -1.70 15.60 3.87
CA ILE A 238 -2.29 14.85 4.99
C ILE A 238 -3.57 14.13 4.58
N ALA A 239 -3.64 12.83 4.88
CA ALA A 239 -4.79 11.98 4.60
C ALA A 239 -5.20 11.14 5.82
N THR A 240 -6.47 10.81 5.90
CA THR A 240 -7.01 9.93 6.94
C THR A 240 -7.85 8.80 6.35
N ALA A 241 -7.88 7.65 7.01
CA ALA A 241 -8.82 6.56 6.67
C ALA A 241 -9.40 5.88 7.92
N ILE A 242 -10.70 5.68 7.93
CA ILE A 242 -11.39 4.92 8.98
C ILE A 242 -11.80 3.57 8.38
N THR A 243 -11.28 2.48 8.92
CA THR A 243 -11.62 1.13 8.48
C THR A 243 -13.00 0.76 9.01
N PRO A 244 -13.98 0.47 8.13
CA PRO A 244 -15.35 0.19 8.57
C PRO A 244 -15.45 -1.15 9.30
N ASN A 245 -16.36 -1.23 10.28
CA ASN A 245 -16.69 -2.44 11.04
C ASN A 245 -15.49 -3.13 11.69
N ALA A 246 -14.49 -2.36 12.12
CA ALA A 246 -13.23 -2.89 12.65
C ALA A 246 -12.87 -2.26 14.00
N GLY A 247 -12.36 -3.10 14.90
CA GLY A 247 -11.64 -2.68 16.11
C GLY A 247 -10.12 -2.66 15.91
N HIS A 248 -9.37 -2.45 16.99
CA HIS A 248 -7.93 -2.18 16.97
C HIS A 248 -7.10 -3.19 16.17
N GLY A 249 -7.25 -4.49 16.41
CA GLY A 249 -6.50 -5.52 15.67
C GLY A 249 -7.01 -5.71 14.24
N ALA A 250 -8.33 -5.73 14.06
CA ALA A 250 -8.97 -5.98 12.76
C ALA A 250 -8.67 -4.89 11.73
N ALA A 251 -8.40 -3.66 12.18
CA ALA A 251 -8.11 -2.53 11.29
C ALA A 251 -6.66 -2.50 10.77
N LEU A 252 -5.71 -3.19 11.42
CA LEU A 252 -4.27 -3.01 11.16
C LEU A 252 -3.91 -3.17 9.68
N ALA A 253 -4.33 -4.27 9.06
CA ALA A 253 -3.99 -4.57 7.66
C ALA A 253 -4.57 -3.52 6.70
N GLN A 254 -5.83 -3.13 6.86
CA GLN A 254 -6.46 -2.14 5.99
C GLN A 254 -5.86 -0.74 6.19
N VAL A 255 -5.54 -0.36 7.43
CA VAL A 255 -4.84 0.89 7.74
C VAL A 255 -3.47 0.92 7.07
N MET A 256 -2.71 -0.18 7.15
CA MET A 256 -1.41 -0.29 6.48
C MET A 256 -1.54 -0.23 4.95
N GLN A 257 -2.51 -0.93 4.37
CA GLN A 257 -2.76 -0.90 2.94
C GLN A 257 -3.11 0.51 2.46
N ASN A 258 -3.95 1.24 3.19
CA ASN A 258 -4.30 2.62 2.87
C ASN A 258 -3.09 3.56 3.00
N ALA A 259 -2.23 3.36 3.99
CA ALA A 259 -1.00 4.12 4.15
C ALA A 259 -0.02 3.90 2.99
N ILE A 260 0.19 2.64 2.58
CA ILE A 260 1.04 2.29 1.44
C ILE A 260 0.44 2.85 0.14
N LYS A 261 -0.88 2.73 -0.06
CA LYS A 261 -1.59 3.31 -1.21
C LYS A 261 -1.35 4.82 -1.29
N PHE A 262 -1.55 5.55 -0.19
CA PHE A 262 -1.33 7.00 -0.12
C PHE A 262 0.11 7.39 -0.49
N ALA A 263 1.08 6.61 -0.03
CA ALA A 263 2.49 6.94 -0.15
C ALA A 263 3.13 6.53 -1.48
N TYR A 264 2.79 5.35 -1.97
CA TYR A 264 3.53 4.66 -3.02
C TYR A 264 2.70 4.40 -4.28
N CYS A 265 1.37 4.55 -4.25
CA CYS A 265 0.55 4.34 -5.43
C CYS A 265 0.21 5.67 -6.12
N ARG A 266 0.34 5.71 -7.45
CA ARG A 266 -0.22 6.78 -8.26
C ARG A 266 -1.75 6.72 -8.19
N GLN A 267 -2.37 7.86 -7.94
CA GLN A 267 -3.81 8.03 -8.06
C GLN A 267 -4.12 9.20 -8.97
N HIS A 268 -5.06 9.00 -9.88
CA HIS A 268 -5.61 10.07 -10.69
C HIS A 268 -6.54 10.95 -9.86
N LYS A 269 -6.36 12.27 -9.96
CA LYS A 269 -7.24 13.27 -9.34
C LYS A 269 -8.15 13.87 -10.40
N ALA A 270 -9.46 13.67 -10.23
CA ALA A 270 -10.46 14.25 -11.13
C ALA A 270 -10.41 15.79 -11.09
N ILE A 271 -10.61 16.40 -12.25
CA ILE A 271 -10.90 17.83 -12.39
C ILE A 271 -12.32 18.00 -12.94
N ASN A 272 -12.91 19.17 -12.76
CA ASN A 272 -14.20 19.48 -13.36
C ASN A 272 -14.00 20.17 -14.73
N ILE A 273 -14.57 19.61 -15.80
CA ILE A 273 -14.62 20.23 -17.13
C ILE A 273 -16.10 20.43 -17.50
N PRO A 274 -16.52 21.63 -17.95
CA PRO A 274 -17.90 21.86 -18.38
C PRO A 274 -18.34 20.91 -19.50
N ALA A 275 -19.58 20.40 -19.43
CA ALA A 275 -20.12 19.43 -20.41
C ALA A 275 -19.93 19.85 -21.87
N LYS A 276 -20.19 21.13 -22.19
CA LYS A 276 -20.00 21.69 -23.53
C LYS A 276 -18.57 21.58 -24.06
N GLN A 277 -17.57 21.58 -23.17
CA GLN A 277 -16.18 21.36 -23.57
C GLN A 277 -15.88 19.87 -23.78
N LEU A 278 -16.63 18.95 -23.18
CA LEU A 278 -16.47 17.52 -23.41
C LEU A 278 -17.01 17.09 -24.78
N GLU A 279 -18.01 17.80 -25.32
CA GLU A 279 -18.63 17.53 -26.63
C GLU A 279 -17.61 17.48 -27.77
N GLN A 280 -16.50 18.23 -27.67
CA GLN A 280 -15.45 18.21 -28.69
C GLN A 280 -14.81 16.81 -28.88
N TYR A 281 -14.85 15.98 -27.83
CA TYR A 281 -14.27 14.65 -27.81
C TYR A 281 -15.23 13.57 -28.30
N GLU A 282 -16.51 13.87 -28.54
CA GLU A 282 -17.50 12.89 -29.01
C GLU A 282 -17.18 12.39 -30.42
N GLY A 283 -17.46 11.13 -30.68
CA GLY A 283 -17.39 10.56 -32.01
C GLY A 283 -17.09 9.07 -32.00
N ASN A 284 -16.93 8.53 -33.21
CA ASN A 284 -16.46 7.17 -33.40
C ASN A 284 -14.95 7.18 -33.63
N TYR A 285 -14.25 6.19 -33.11
CA TYR A 285 -12.81 6.04 -33.14
C TYR A 285 -12.45 4.61 -33.53
N GLN A 286 -11.34 4.43 -34.23
CA GLN A 286 -10.85 3.10 -34.65
C GLN A 286 -9.33 3.02 -34.60
N ILE A 287 -8.80 1.84 -34.35
CA ILE A 287 -7.37 1.58 -34.53
C ILE A 287 -7.11 1.39 -36.02
N ALA A 288 -6.08 2.03 -36.56
CA ALA A 288 -5.76 1.95 -37.98
C ALA A 288 -5.51 0.49 -38.42
N GLY A 289 -6.28 0.02 -39.40
CA GLY A 289 -6.20 -1.36 -39.91
C GLY A 289 -6.94 -2.42 -39.06
N ASP A 290 -7.66 -2.02 -38.02
CA ASP A 290 -8.49 -2.92 -37.20
C ASP A 290 -9.98 -2.55 -37.33
N GLU A 291 -10.67 -3.26 -38.23
CA GLU A 291 -12.10 -3.06 -38.47
C GLU A 291 -13.00 -3.77 -37.43
N LYS A 292 -12.42 -4.65 -36.60
CA LYS A 292 -13.16 -5.44 -35.62
C LYS A 292 -13.43 -4.65 -34.35
N ASN A 293 -12.49 -3.80 -33.95
CA ASN A 293 -12.61 -3.00 -32.73
C ASN A 293 -13.04 -1.57 -33.05
N LYS A 294 -14.27 -1.25 -32.67
CA LYS A 294 -14.87 0.08 -32.80
C LYS A 294 -14.98 0.71 -31.44
N PHE A 295 -14.69 2.00 -31.37
CA PHE A 295 -14.75 2.75 -30.13
C PHE A 295 -15.64 3.96 -30.33
N LYS A 296 -16.40 4.33 -29.30
CA LYS A 296 -17.28 5.48 -29.33
C LYS A 296 -17.13 6.28 -28.06
N THR A 297 -17.12 7.59 -28.19
CA THR A 297 -17.31 8.50 -27.06
C THR A 297 -18.54 9.37 -27.27
N TYR A 298 -19.24 9.65 -26.19
CA TYR A 298 -20.41 10.53 -26.19
C TYR A 298 -20.57 11.20 -24.82
N VAL A 299 -21.22 12.35 -24.78
CA VAL A 299 -21.53 13.08 -23.56
C VAL A 299 -22.97 12.79 -23.15
N ALA A 300 -23.15 12.37 -21.91
CA ALA A 300 -24.46 12.23 -21.29
C ALA A 300 -24.36 12.65 -19.83
N GLU A 301 -25.41 13.30 -19.30
CA GLU A 301 -25.45 13.73 -17.88
C GLU A 301 -24.22 14.54 -17.44
N GLY A 302 -23.64 15.33 -18.37
CA GLY A 302 -22.45 16.14 -18.13
C GLY A 302 -21.13 15.36 -18.00
N LYS A 303 -21.11 14.07 -18.34
CA LYS A 303 -19.93 13.20 -18.30
C LYS A 303 -19.61 12.67 -19.69
N LEU A 304 -18.33 12.41 -19.93
CA LEU A 304 -17.86 11.77 -21.16
C LEU A 304 -17.83 10.25 -20.96
N TYR A 305 -18.56 9.53 -21.80
CA TYR A 305 -18.58 8.07 -21.84
C TYR A 305 -17.67 7.57 -22.95
N PHE A 306 -17.08 6.40 -22.71
CA PHE A 306 -16.28 5.63 -23.65
C PHE A 306 -16.87 4.22 -23.75
N VAL A 307 -17.00 3.73 -24.98
CA VAL A 307 -17.54 2.41 -25.29
C VAL A 307 -16.61 1.72 -26.28
N GLN A 308 -16.32 0.45 -26.03
CA GLN A 308 -15.69 -0.43 -27.00
C GLN A 308 -16.73 -1.43 -27.51
N ASN A 309 -17.01 -1.43 -28.82
CA ASN A 309 -18.04 -2.25 -29.46
C ASN A 309 -19.40 -2.10 -28.74
N ASP A 310 -20.00 -3.22 -28.34
CA ASP A 310 -21.27 -3.29 -27.60
C ASP A 310 -21.07 -3.48 -26.09
N ALA A 311 -19.87 -3.17 -25.57
CA ALA A 311 -19.58 -3.27 -24.14
C ALA A 311 -20.35 -2.23 -23.31
N ILE A 312 -20.35 -2.42 -21.99
CA ILE A 312 -20.94 -1.47 -21.05
C ILE A 312 -20.20 -0.13 -21.15
N PRO A 313 -20.89 1.00 -21.39
CA PRO A 313 -20.26 2.32 -21.40
C PRO A 313 -19.59 2.65 -20.08
N MET A 314 -18.33 3.11 -20.15
CA MET A 314 -17.55 3.55 -19.00
C MET A 314 -17.40 5.06 -19.02
N VAL A 315 -17.54 5.70 -17.85
CA VAL A 315 -17.23 7.13 -17.74
C VAL A 315 -15.71 7.30 -17.77
N ILE A 316 -15.23 8.20 -18.62
CA ILE A 316 -13.84 8.68 -18.58
C ILE A 316 -13.80 10.05 -17.91
N ILE A 317 -13.01 10.13 -16.85
CA ILE A 317 -12.93 11.23 -15.89
C ILE A 317 -11.71 12.07 -16.25
N PRO A 318 -11.86 13.39 -16.46
CA PRO A 318 -10.72 14.24 -16.80
C PRO A 318 -9.81 14.44 -15.58
N TYR A 319 -8.51 14.40 -15.82
CA TYR A 319 -7.48 14.87 -14.87
C TYR A 319 -6.66 16.05 -15.42
N ALA A 320 -6.76 16.30 -16.73
CA ALA A 320 -6.29 17.50 -17.40
C ALA A 320 -7.21 17.84 -18.58
N LYS A 321 -6.98 18.97 -19.25
CA LYS A 321 -7.88 19.50 -20.30
C LYS A 321 -8.26 18.48 -21.39
N ALA A 322 -7.32 17.63 -21.79
CA ALA A 322 -7.49 16.61 -22.83
C ALA A 322 -6.99 15.22 -22.40
N SER A 323 -6.94 14.98 -21.09
CA SER A 323 -6.39 13.74 -20.51
C SER A 323 -7.36 13.18 -19.47
N PHE A 324 -7.65 11.90 -19.59
CA PHE A 324 -8.71 11.20 -18.90
C PHE A 324 -8.25 9.84 -18.37
N PHE A 325 -8.96 9.36 -17.36
CA PHE A 325 -8.83 8.04 -16.75
C PHE A 325 -10.23 7.46 -16.49
N MET A 326 -10.38 6.15 -16.40
CA MET A 326 -11.64 5.45 -16.10
C MET A 326 -11.87 5.32 -14.59
N TYR A 327 -10.83 4.94 -13.85
CA TYR A 327 -10.86 4.74 -12.40
C TYR A 327 -9.62 5.34 -11.73
N GLU A 328 -9.75 5.77 -10.46
CA GLU A 328 -8.68 6.53 -9.77
C GLU A 328 -7.32 5.82 -9.75
N ASN A 329 -7.33 4.49 -9.80
CA ASN A 329 -6.17 3.62 -9.78
C ASN A 329 -5.74 3.14 -11.17
N GLU A 330 -6.39 3.62 -12.24
CA GLU A 330 -6.07 3.17 -13.59
C GLU A 330 -4.60 3.41 -13.89
N ARG A 331 -3.96 2.39 -14.47
CA ARG A 331 -2.57 2.47 -14.90
C ARG A 331 -2.43 3.19 -16.24
N ALA A 332 -3.45 3.13 -17.07
CA ALA A 332 -3.52 3.75 -18.37
C ALA A 332 -3.92 5.22 -18.32
N ASP A 333 -3.44 5.97 -19.32
CA ASP A 333 -3.88 7.32 -19.63
C ASP A 333 -4.60 7.35 -20.98
N ILE A 334 -5.75 8.04 -21.03
CA ILE A 334 -6.50 8.31 -22.26
C ILE A 334 -6.32 9.77 -22.62
N THR A 335 -5.68 10.04 -23.76
CA THR A 335 -5.40 11.42 -24.18
C THR A 335 -5.97 11.71 -25.56
N PHE A 336 -6.52 12.91 -25.74
CA PHE A 336 -7.04 13.38 -27.02
C PHE A 336 -6.11 14.40 -27.64
N HIS A 337 -5.87 14.25 -28.94
CA HIS A 337 -4.94 15.07 -29.71
C HIS A 337 -5.58 15.49 -31.02
N THR A 338 -5.04 16.55 -31.62
CA THR A 338 -5.48 17.02 -32.94
C THR A 338 -4.25 17.19 -33.84
N GLU A 339 -4.30 16.59 -35.03
CA GLU A 339 -3.30 16.73 -36.09
C GLU A 339 -3.99 17.31 -37.33
N GLY A 340 -3.68 18.57 -37.66
CA GLY A 340 -4.46 19.35 -38.62
C GLY A 340 -5.90 19.56 -38.14
N ASN A 341 -6.88 19.06 -38.89
CA ASN A 341 -8.30 19.10 -38.53
C ASN A 341 -8.84 17.74 -38.06
N LYS A 342 -7.96 16.75 -37.84
CA LYS A 342 -8.36 15.39 -37.43
C LYS A 342 -7.99 15.14 -35.98
N MET A 343 -8.98 14.74 -35.19
CA MET A 343 -8.78 14.32 -33.81
C MET A 343 -8.42 12.83 -33.75
N TYR A 344 -7.60 12.45 -32.78
CA TYR A 344 -7.33 11.06 -32.44
C TYR A 344 -7.18 10.91 -30.93
N MET A 345 -7.42 9.70 -30.44
CA MET A 345 -7.27 9.31 -29.05
C MET A 345 -6.05 8.40 -28.91
N VAL A 346 -5.35 8.48 -27.78
CA VAL A 346 -4.22 7.60 -27.47
C VAL A 346 -4.45 6.96 -26.11
N PHE A 347 -4.41 5.63 -26.07
CA PHE A 347 -4.31 4.83 -24.87
C PHE A 347 -2.84 4.56 -24.56
N SER A 348 -2.36 5.00 -23.40
CA SER A 348 -0.98 4.81 -22.98
C SER A 348 -0.93 3.99 -21.70
N PHE A 349 -0.31 2.82 -21.75
CA PHE A 349 -0.05 2.00 -20.56
C PHE A 349 1.44 2.12 -20.17
N PRO A 350 1.78 2.09 -18.87
CA PRO A 350 3.16 2.12 -18.41
C PRO A 350 3.95 0.95 -19.00
N ASN A 351 5.11 1.25 -19.59
CA ASN A 351 6.02 0.28 -20.23
C ASN A 351 5.46 -0.43 -21.47
N GLU A 352 4.37 0.07 -22.05
CA GLU A 352 3.83 -0.45 -23.30
C GLU A 352 3.83 0.62 -24.39
N LYS A 353 3.77 0.19 -25.65
CA LYS A 353 3.66 1.12 -26.78
C LYS A 353 2.24 1.72 -26.78
N PRO A 354 2.10 3.06 -26.85
CA PRO A 354 0.77 3.67 -26.90
C PRO A 354 -0.03 3.22 -28.14
N THR A 355 -1.33 3.05 -27.94
CA THR A 355 -2.29 2.66 -28.98
C THR A 355 -3.06 3.88 -29.46
N ARG A 356 -2.93 4.22 -30.75
CA ARG A 356 -3.63 5.34 -31.40
C ARG A 356 -4.95 4.88 -32.01
N LEU A 357 -6.02 5.64 -31.74
CA LEU A 357 -7.34 5.46 -32.32
C LEU A 357 -7.71 6.75 -33.06
N ASP A 358 -7.81 6.68 -34.38
CA ASP A 358 -8.19 7.82 -35.21
C ASP A 358 -9.70 8.04 -35.16
N LYS A 359 -10.14 9.30 -35.02
CA LYS A 359 -11.55 9.65 -35.13
C LYS A 359 -12.01 9.43 -36.57
N ILE A 360 -13.12 8.73 -36.71
CA ILE A 360 -13.79 8.50 -37.99
C ILE A 360 -15.07 9.32 -38.06
N ASN A 361 -15.35 9.82 -39.26
CA ASN A 361 -16.54 10.61 -39.55
C ASN A 361 -17.80 9.75 -39.56
#